data_AF-A0A359H8U4-F1
#
_entry.id   AF-A0A359H8U4-F1
#
_cell.length_a   1.000
_cell.length_b   1.000
_cell.length_c   1.000
_cell.angle_alpha   90.00
_cell.angle_beta   90.00
_cell.angle_gamma   90.00
#
_symmetry.space_group_name_H-M   'P 1'
#
loop_
_entity.id
_entity.type
_entity.pdbx_description
1 polymer ?
#
loop_
_entity_poly.entity_id
_entity_poly.type
_entity_poly.pdbx_seq_one_letter_code
_entity_poly.pdbx_strand_id
1 'polypeptide(L)'
;MLSKSFNTHRCSTKDPPNKSQEEAIKTAFSKSTSIIWGPPGTGKTKTIARLVEAHINAGRRVLLVSHANTAVDEALENIAEHLKTTPFYQEGKLIRLGICHKKNLEDNYPLVILDKIAAKLGESMTSGKSLLLLERAKIVEILRNYQSFFDLQSKVDLLFKEITNLRRSIFDNRESIKIVNEEINRFEVSQLKNREKFSRALQAGMMQRLFGLDPK
;
A
#
# COMPACT_ATOMS: atom_id res chain seq x y z
N MET A 1 8.29 4.90 -46.02
CA MET A 1 7.97 4.46 -44.64
C MET A 1 7.38 5.63 -43.85
N LEU A 2 6.08 5.91 -44.00
CA LEU A 2 5.36 6.86 -43.14
C LEU A 2 4.08 6.18 -42.66
N SER A 3 4.27 5.17 -41.82
CA SER A 3 3.20 4.51 -41.06
C SER A 3 3.36 4.91 -39.60
N LYS A 4 2.75 6.04 -39.23
CA LYS A 4 2.22 6.26 -37.89
C LYS A 4 0.96 7.11 -38.08
N SER A 5 -0.19 6.50 -37.82
CA SER A 5 -1.47 7.19 -37.72
C SER A 5 -1.38 8.20 -36.59
N PHE A 6 -0.96 9.42 -36.90
CA PHE A 6 -1.13 10.55 -35.99
C PHE A 6 -2.64 10.80 -35.92
N ASN A 7 -3.23 10.61 -34.75
CA ASN A 7 -4.59 11.09 -34.47
C ASN A 7 -4.58 12.61 -34.68
N THR A 8 -5.00 13.05 -35.86
CA THR A 8 -5.13 14.47 -36.16
C THR A 8 -6.37 14.98 -35.44
N HIS A 9 -6.19 15.47 -34.21
CA HIS A 9 -7.22 16.23 -33.52
C HIS A 9 -7.31 17.60 -34.20
N ARG A 10 -8.09 17.70 -35.28
CA ARG A 10 -8.37 18.97 -35.94
C ARG A 10 -9.43 19.71 -35.14
N CYS A 11 -9.14 20.95 -34.76
CA CYS A 11 -10.19 21.84 -34.29
C CYS A 11 -11.05 22.36 -35.46
N SER A 12 -12.37 22.37 -35.29
CA SER A 12 -13.30 23.02 -36.22
C SER A 12 -13.20 24.54 -36.05
N THR A 13 -12.48 25.22 -36.94
CA THR A 13 -12.21 26.66 -36.80
C THR A 13 -13.30 27.53 -37.42
N LYS A 14 -13.75 28.56 -36.71
CA LYS A 14 -14.68 29.59 -37.21
C LYS A 14 -14.14 30.42 -38.39
N ASP A 15 -12.82 30.59 -38.50
CA ASP A 15 -12.17 31.38 -39.57
C ASP A 15 -11.00 30.61 -40.20
N PRO A 16 -11.14 29.95 -41.36
CA PRO A 16 -10.03 29.23 -42.00
C PRO A 16 -8.88 30.18 -42.41
N PRO A 17 -7.63 29.70 -42.45
CA PRO A 17 -6.51 30.52 -42.89
C PRO A 17 -6.66 30.85 -44.38
N ASN A 18 -6.27 32.06 -44.77
CA ASN A 18 -6.18 32.40 -46.20
C ASN A 18 -4.93 31.74 -46.83
N LYS A 19 -4.80 31.82 -48.16
CA LYS A 19 -3.69 31.18 -48.89
C LYS A 19 -2.30 31.58 -48.38
N SER A 20 -2.07 32.86 -48.10
CA SER A 20 -0.76 33.34 -47.62
C SER A 20 -0.45 32.84 -46.20
N GLN A 21 -1.45 32.78 -45.32
CA GLN A 21 -1.30 32.17 -43.99
C GLN A 21 -1.05 30.67 -44.09
N GLU A 22 -1.73 29.97 -45.00
CA GLU A 22 -1.53 28.54 -45.23
C GLU A 22 -0.11 28.24 -45.73
N GLU A 23 0.38 29.01 -46.70
CA GLU A 23 1.77 28.93 -47.18
C GLU A 23 2.78 29.23 -46.08
N ALA A 24 2.52 30.25 -45.24
CA ALA A 24 3.36 30.58 -44.10
C ALA A 24 3.43 29.41 -43.09
N ILE A 25 2.30 28.77 -42.78
CA ILE A 25 2.24 27.61 -41.88
C ILE A 25 3.00 26.42 -42.48
N LYS A 26 2.76 26.09 -43.76
CA LYS A 26 3.45 25.00 -44.47
C LYS A 26 4.97 25.21 -44.50
N THR A 27 5.40 26.44 -44.77
CA THR A 27 6.81 26.81 -44.82
C THR A 27 7.45 26.72 -43.43
N ALA A 28 6.79 27.30 -42.42
CA ALA A 28 7.29 27.31 -41.05
C ALA A 28 7.34 25.91 -40.42
N PHE A 29 6.43 25.02 -40.80
CA PHE A 29 6.42 23.65 -40.31
C PHE A 29 7.55 22.76 -40.89
N SER A 30 7.95 23.04 -42.14
CA SER A 30 8.92 22.23 -42.90
C SER A 30 10.37 22.70 -42.74
N LYS A 31 10.59 24.01 -42.52
CA LYS A 31 11.94 24.58 -42.37
C LYS A 31 12.39 24.60 -40.90
N SER A 32 13.71 24.57 -40.69
CA SER A 32 14.32 24.71 -39.34
C SER A 32 14.20 26.13 -38.78
N THR A 33 14.15 27.13 -39.66
CA THR A 33 14.02 28.55 -39.29
C THR A 33 13.13 29.23 -40.31
N SER A 34 12.18 30.04 -39.84
CA SER A 34 11.25 30.79 -40.68
C SER A 34 10.89 32.10 -40.00
N ILE A 35 10.68 33.13 -40.81
CA ILE A 35 10.20 34.45 -40.36
C ILE A 35 8.84 34.68 -41.00
N ILE A 36 7.82 34.86 -40.17
CA ILE A 36 6.48 35.23 -40.61
C ILE A 36 6.32 36.73 -40.36
N TRP A 37 6.15 37.49 -41.43
CA TRP A 37 5.92 38.92 -41.38
C TRP A 37 4.52 39.28 -41.86
N GLY A 38 3.92 40.30 -41.25
CA GLY A 38 2.63 40.82 -41.69
C GLY A 38 2.27 42.15 -41.00
N PRO A 39 1.55 43.06 -41.67
CA PRO A 39 0.99 44.28 -41.09
C PRO A 39 0.15 44.04 -39.81
N PRO A 40 -0.10 45.05 -38.97
CA PRO A 40 -1.03 44.90 -37.84
C PRO A 40 -2.43 44.45 -38.35
N GLY A 41 -3.09 43.59 -37.59
CA GLY A 41 -4.42 43.07 -37.95
C GLY A 41 -4.46 41.90 -38.95
N THR A 42 -3.33 41.45 -39.51
CA THR A 42 -3.31 40.34 -40.50
C THR A 42 -3.41 38.92 -39.90
N GLY A 43 -3.80 38.80 -38.64
CA GLY A 43 -4.03 37.51 -38.00
C GLY A 43 -2.76 36.72 -37.66
N LYS A 44 -1.61 37.37 -37.48
CA LYS A 44 -0.33 36.72 -37.09
C LYS A 44 -0.51 35.74 -35.91
N THR A 45 -1.24 36.16 -34.88
CA THR A 45 -1.54 35.33 -33.70
C THR A 45 -2.38 34.10 -34.05
N LYS A 46 -3.36 34.23 -34.96
CA LYS A 46 -4.13 33.10 -35.49
C LYS A 46 -3.24 32.14 -36.30
N THR A 47 -2.29 32.66 -37.07
CA THR A 47 -1.31 31.85 -37.81
C THR A 47 -0.39 31.08 -36.85
N ILE A 48 0.07 31.71 -35.76
CA ILE A 48 0.85 31.06 -34.71
C ILE A 48 0.05 29.93 -34.06
N ALA A 49 -1.22 30.14 -33.72
CA ALA A 49 -2.05 29.09 -33.11
C ALA A 49 -2.15 27.83 -33.96
N ARG A 50 -2.30 27.98 -35.28
CA ARG A 50 -2.31 26.86 -36.22
C ARG A 50 -0.96 26.17 -36.37
N LEU A 51 0.13 26.95 -36.36
CA LEU A 51 1.48 26.40 -36.41
C LEU A 51 1.78 25.57 -35.14
N VAL A 52 1.35 26.08 -33.98
CA VAL A 52 1.44 25.37 -32.69
C VAL A 52 0.64 24.08 -32.75
N GLU A 53 -0.62 24.10 -33.20
CA GLU A 53 -1.44 22.91 -33.41
C GLU A 53 -0.73 21.88 -34.32
N ALA A 54 -0.16 22.32 -35.45
CA ALA A 54 0.54 21.44 -36.38
C ALA A 54 1.75 20.75 -35.72
N HIS A 55 2.56 21.50 -34.96
CA HIS A 55 3.71 20.93 -34.25
C HIS A 55 3.32 19.98 -33.14
N ILE A 56 2.29 20.32 -32.34
CA ILE A 56 1.82 19.46 -31.24
C ILE A 56 1.20 18.17 -31.82
N ASN A 57 0.41 18.27 -32.90
CA ASN A 57 -0.12 17.09 -33.60
C ASN A 57 0.99 16.20 -34.19
N ALA A 58 2.14 16.77 -34.53
CA ALA A 58 3.33 16.01 -34.93
C ALA A 58 4.13 15.43 -33.74
N GLY A 59 3.61 15.53 -32.52
CA GLY A 59 4.26 15.06 -31.29
C GLY A 59 5.43 15.93 -30.83
N ARG A 60 5.58 17.16 -31.35
CA ARG A 60 6.66 18.07 -30.98
C ARG A 60 6.24 18.94 -29.79
N ARG A 61 7.24 19.37 -29.00
CA ARG A 61 7.06 20.35 -27.93
C ARG A 61 7.33 21.75 -28.48
N VAL A 62 6.50 22.72 -28.09
CA VAL A 62 6.62 24.10 -28.54
C VAL A 62 6.90 25.00 -27.35
N LEU A 63 7.94 25.83 -27.47
CA LEU A 63 8.22 26.92 -26.53
C LEU A 63 7.81 28.23 -27.18
N LEU A 64 6.84 28.92 -26.60
CA LEU A 64 6.40 30.25 -27.03
C LEU A 64 7.04 31.31 -26.14
N VAL A 65 7.77 32.25 -26.74
CA VAL A 65 8.45 33.34 -26.04
C VAL A 65 8.13 34.68 -26.70
N SER A 66 8.10 35.74 -25.89
CA SER A 66 7.95 37.11 -26.38
C SER A 66 8.64 38.07 -25.40
N HIS A 67 8.94 39.27 -25.87
CA HIS A 67 9.52 40.34 -25.06
C HIS A 67 8.54 40.88 -24.00
N ALA A 68 7.23 40.80 -24.27
CA ALA A 68 6.19 41.30 -23.37
C ALA A 68 5.30 40.16 -22.86
N ASN A 69 5.06 40.11 -21.54
CA ASN A 69 4.15 39.13 -20.93
C ASN A 69 2.75 39.19 -21.53
N THR A 70 2.24 40.39 -21.83
CA THR A 70 0.93 40.60 -22.45
C THR A 70 0.82 39.97 -23.83
N ALA A 71 1.89 39.97 -24.62
CA ALA A 71 1.92 39.34 -25.93
C ALA A 71 1.94 37.80 -25.83
N VAL A 72 2.58 37.25 -24.79
CA VAL A 72 2.51 35.82 -24.48
C VAL A 72 1.08 35.45 -24.08
N ASP A 73 0.46 36.24 -23.20
CA ASP A 73 -0.89 35.98 -22.69
C ASP A 73 -1.92 36.05 -23.84
N GLU A 74 -1.82 37.02 -24.75
CA GLU A 74 -2.69 37.13 -25.93
C GLU A 74 -2.50 35.96 -26.92
N ALA A 75 -1.26 35.59 -27.19
CA ALA A 75 -0.98 34.45 -28.05
C ALA A 75 -1.48 33.13 -27.44
N LEU A 76 -1.27 32.95 -26.13
CA LEU A 76 -1.73 31.78 -25.40
C LEU A 76 -3.25 31.71 -25.35
N GLU A 77 -3.95 32.82 -25.18
CA GLU A 77 -5.42 32.86 -25.24
C GLU A 77 -5.95 32.38 -26.60
N ASN A 78 -5.37 32.88 -27.70
CA ASN A 78 -5.74 32.45 -29.04
C ASN A 78 -5.44 30.96 -29.27
N ILE A 79 -4.31 30.46 -28.75
CA ILE A 79 -3.95 29.04 -28.82
C ILE A 79 -4.94 28.19 -27.99
N ALA A 80 -5.27 28.62 -26.77
CA ALA A 80 -6.16 27.90 -25.87
C ALA A 80 -7.59 27.85 -26.42
N GLU A 81 -8.10 28.96 -26.98
CA GLU A 81 -9.40 28.99 -27.65
C GLU A 81 -9.40 28.08 -28.88
N HIS A 82 -8.35 28.14 -29.69
CA HIS A 82 -8.20 27.28 -30.86
C HIS A 82 -8.10 25.79 -30.51
N LEU A 83 -7.51 25.44 -29.36
CA LEU A 83 -7.31 24.05 -28.95
C LEU A 83 -8.34 23.56 -27.92
N LYS A 84 -9.34 24.36 -27.55
CA LYS A 84 -10.26 24.11 -26.45
C LYS A 84 -10.99 22.77 -26.53
N THR A 85 -11.35 22.35 -27.74
CA THR A 85 -12.06 21.09 -28.03
C THR A 85 -11.13 19.89 -28.16
N THR A 86 -9.81 20.11 -28.18
CA THR A 86 -8.82 19.06 -28.36
C THR A 86 -8.36 18.49 -27.00
N PRO A 87 -7.86 17.24 -26.97
CA PRO A 87 -7.28 16.66 -25.76
C PRO A 87 -6.10 17.48 -25.22
N PHE A 88 -5.39 18.24 -26.08
CA PHE A 88 -4.26 19.06 -25.68
C PHE A 88 -4.63 20.09 -24.61
N TYR A 89 -5.79 20.75 -24.75
CA TYR A 89 -6.27 21.68 -23.74
C TYR A 89 -6.86 20.94 -22.53
N GLN A 90 -7.69 19.92 -22.76
CA GLN A 90 -8.39 19.20 -21.69
C GLN A 90 -7.45 18.49 -20.71
N GLU A 91 -6.32 17.98 -21.20
CA GLU A 91 -5.28 17.32 -20.40
C GLU A 91 -4.29 18.32 -19.78
N GLY A 92 -4.45 19.64 -19.99
CA GLY A 92 -3.55 20.65 -19.42
C GLY A 92 -2.14 20.64 -20.02
N LYS A 93 -2.00 20.36 -21.33
CA LYS A 93 -0.68 20.32 -22.01
C LYS A 93 -0.16 21.70 -22.41
N LEU A 94 -0.98 22.73 -22.31
CA LEU A 94 -0.59 24.13 -22.50
C LEU A 94 -0.25 24.70 -21.13
N ILE A 95 0.96 25.25 -20.96
CA ILE A 95 1.42 25.73 -19.65
C ILE A 95 1.96 27.15 -19.78
N ARG A 96 1.39 28.07 -19.00
CA ARG A 96 1.92 29.42 -18.79
C ARG A 96 2.88 29.41 -17.61
N LEU A 97 4.15 29.72 -17.85
CA LEU A 97 5.18 29.87 -16.81
C LEU A 97 5.44 31.35 -16.52
N GLY A 98 5.26 31.77 -15.27
CA GLY A 98 5.47 33.16 -14.82
C GLY A 98 4.16 33.92 -14.56
N ILE A 99 4.28 35.21 -14.28
CA ILE A 99 3.14 36.05 -13.87
C ILE A 99 2.22 36.30 -15.07
N CYS A 100 0.96 35.90 -14.94
CA CYS A 100 -0.11 36.26 -15.87
C CYS A 100 -0.65 37.64 -15.49
N HIS A 101 -0.68 38.57 -16.44
CA HIS A 101 -1.24 39.91 -16.18
C HIS A 101 -2.70 40.04 -16.62
N LYS A 102 -3.21 39.07 -17.39
CA LYS A 102 -4.56 39.12 -17.97
C LYS A 102 -5.54 38.27 -17.14
N LYS A 103 -6.39 38.93 -16.34
CA LYS A 103 -7.42 38.27 -15.51
C LYS A 103 -8.29 37.29 -16.31
N ASN A 104 -8.73 37.72 -17.50
CA ASN A 104 -9.61 36.91 -18.35
C ASN A 104 -8.98 35.58 -18.82
N LEU A 105 -7.64 35.45 -18.84
CA LEU A 105 -6.99 34.22 -19.29
C LEU A 105 -7.17 33.09 -18.26
N GLU A 106 -7.04 33.40 -16.97
CA GLU A 106 -7.24 32.42 -15.90
C GLU A 106 -8.71 31.99 -15.81
N ASP A 107 -9.64 32.94 -15.95
CA ASP A 107 -11.08 32.67 -15.83
C ASP A 107 -11.61 31.85 -17.03
N ASN A 108 -11.24 32.23 -18.26
CA ASN A 108 -11.75 31.57 -19.46
C ASN A 108 -11.00 30.27 -19.79
N TYR A 109 -9.71 30.20 -19.42
CA TYR A 109 -8.83 29.09 -19.79
C TYR A 109 -8.00 28.59 -18.60
N PRO A 110 -8.61 28.10 -17.51
CA PRO A 110 -7.89 27.71 -16.30
C PRO A 110 -6.86 26.59 -16.52
N LEU A 111 -7.06 25.74 -17.53
CA LEU A 111 -6.15 24.62 -17.86
C LEU A 111 -4.88 25.05 -18.59
N VAL A 112 -4.55 26.35 -18.58
CA VAL A 112 -3.22 26.84 -18.96
C VAL A 112 -2.37 27.30 -17.77
N ILE A 113 -2.99 27.44 -16.59
CA ILE A 113 -2.34 27.91 -15.37
C ILE A 113 -1.80 26.71 -14.58
N LEU A 114 -0.50 26.74 -14.27
CA LEU A 114 0.21 25.62 -13.65
C LEU A 114 -0.49 25.12 -12.37
N ASP A 115 -0.87 26.02 -11.47
CA ASP A 115 -1.49 25.66 -10.19
C ASP A 115 -2.85 24.97 -10.38
N LYS A 116 -3.65 25.43 -11.34
CA LYS A 116 -4.96 24.84 -11.66
C LYS A 116 -4.81 23.48 -12.33
N ILE A 117 -3.82 23.33 -13.23
CA ILE A 117 -3.49 22.05 -13.85
C ILE A 117 -3.03 21.05 -12.78
N ALA A 118 -2.15 21.48 -11.87
CA ALA A 118 -1.65 20.65 -10.77
C ALA A 118 -2.79 20.22 -9.83
N ALA A 119 -3.71 21.12 -9.50
CA ALA A 119 -4.89 20.79 -8.70
C ALA A 119 -5.76 19.72 -9.38
N LYS A 120 -6.06 19.90 -10.68
CA LYS A 120 -6.85 18.94 -11.45
C LYS A 120 -6.19 17.55 -11.55
N LEU A 121 -4.89 17.52 -11.84
CA LEU A 121 -4.13 16.26 -11.87
C LEU A 121 -4.04 15.63 -10.47
N GLY A 122 -3.92 16.47 -9.44
CA GLY A 122 -3.93 16.08 -8.04
C GLY A 122 -5.24 15.41 -7.62
N GLU A 123 -6.41 15.90 -8.06
CA GLU A 123 -7.71 15.27 -7.78
C GLU A 123 -7.79 13.85 -8.36
N SER A 124 -7.31 13.65 -9.59
CA SER A 124 -7.26 12.33 -10.23
C SER A 124 -6.33 11.38 -9.47
N MET A 125 -5.15 11.84 -9.07
CA MET A 125 -4.22 11.04 -8.26
C MET A 125 -4.74 10.76 -6.85
N THR A 126 -5.43 11.72 -6.24
CA THR A 126 -6.01 11.59 -4.90
C THR A 126 -7.11 10.54 -4.92
N SER A 127 -7.96 10.54 -5.95
CA SER A 127 -8.98 9.50 -6.16
C SER A 127 -8.37 8.11 -6.28
N GLY A 128 -7.29 7.96 -7.06
CA GLY A 128 -6.56 6.70 -7.17
C GLY A 128 -5.91 6.26 -5.84
N LYS A 129 -5.36 7.21 -5.07
CA LYS A 129 -4.77 6.96 -3.75
C LYS A 129 -5.82 6.46 -2.76
N SER A 130 -7.04 6.99 -2.78
CA SER A 130 -8.16 6.53 -1.93
C SER A 130 -8.49 5.07 -2.17
N LEU A 131 -8.55 4.65 -3.44
CA LEU A 131 -8.84 3.26 -3.81
C LEU A 131 -7.76 2.30 -3.30
N LEU A 132 -6.49 2.65 -3.49
CA LEU A 132 -5.36 1.86 -2.99
C LEU A 132 -5.33 1.78 -1.45
N LEU A 133 -5.75 2.85 -0.76
CA LEU A 133 -5.89 2.84 0.70
C LEU A 133 -7.01 1.88 1.16
N LEU A 134 -8.11 1.80 0.43
CA LEU A 134 -9.19 0.85 0.72
C LEU A 134 -8.73 -0.60 0.50
N GLU A 135 -8.01 -0.89 -0.58
CA GLU A 135 -7.44 -2.23 -0.81
C GLU A 135 -6.44 -2.60 0.29
N ARG A 136 -5.56 -1.67 0.66
CA ARG A 136 -4.62 -1.86 1.77
C ARG A 136 -5.33 -2.17 3.08
N ALA A 137 -6.43 -1.48 3.38
CA ALA A 137 -7.20 -1.71 4.60
C ALA A 137 -7.74 -3.14 4.67
N LYS A 138 -8.27 -3.67 3.56
CA LYS A 138 -8.73 -5.08 3.47
C LYS A 138 -7.60 -6.08 3.73
N ILE A 139 -6.42 -5.84 3.14
CA ILE A 139 -5.26 -6.71 3.34
C ILE A 139 -4.81 -6.71 4.81
N VAL A 140 -4.81 -5.54 5.46
CA VAL A 140 -4.45 -5.41 6.88
C VAL A 140 -5.45 -6.15 7.78
N GLU A 141 -6.74 -6.13 7.45
CA GLU A 141 -7.77 -6.89 8.18
C GLU A 141 -7.54 -8.40 8.07
N ILE A 142 -7.24 -8.89 6.86
CA ILE A 142 -6.89 -10.30 6.64
C ILE A 142 -5.66 -10.68 7.48
N LEU A 143 -4.62 -9.85 7.48
CA LEU A 143 -3.40 -10.09 8.25
C LEU A 143 -3.66 -10.16 9.76
N ARG A 144 -4.56 -9.31 10.31
CA ARG A 144 -4.97 -9.39 11.72
C ARG A 144 -5.62 -10.73 12.06
N ASN A 145 -6.46 -11.25 11.16
CA ASN A 145 -7.09 -12.55 11.34
C ASN A 145 -6.08 -13.71 11.32
N TYR A 146 -5.00 -13.60 10.54
CA TYR A 146 -3.90 -14.58 10.61
C TYR A 146 -3.09 -14.47 11.89
N GLN A 147 -2.95 -13.27 12.45
CA GLN A 147 -2.18 -13.04 13.67
C GLN A 147 -2.83 -13.70 14.89
N SER A 148 -4.16 -13.63 15.01
CA SER A 148 -4.90 -14.32 16.07
C SER A 148 -4.79 -15.85 15.99
N PHE A 149 -4.64 -16.40 14.78
CA PHE A 149 -4.36 -17.82 14.59
C PHE A 149 -2.97 -18.22 15.13
N PHE A 150 -1.94 -17.41 14.89
CA PHE A 150 -0.60 -17.64 15.45
C PHE A 150 -0.57 -17.59 16.98
N ASP A 151 -1.33 -16.69 17.59
CA ASP A 151 -1.44 -16.62 19.06
C ASP A 151 -2.12 -17.87 19.62
N LEU A 152 -3.14 -18.38 18.92
CA LEU A 152 -3.83 -19.61 19.31
C LEU A 152 -2.90 -20.82 19.19
N GLN A 153 -2.12 -20.90 18.11
CA GLN A 153 -1.11 -21.95 17.90
C GLN A 153 -0.08 -21.96 19.04
N SER A 154 0.39 -20.79 19.46
CA SER A 154 1.36 -20.67 20.56
C SER A 154 0.77 -21.16 21.90
N LYS A 155 -0.53 -20.94 22.14
CA LYS A 155 -1.22 -21.47 23.33
C LYS A 155 -1.37 -22.99 23.29
N VAL A 156 -1.66 -23.54 22.12
CA VAL A 156 -1.74 -24.99 21.91
C VAL A 156 -0.40 -25.65 22.25
N ASP A 157 0.72 -25.08 21.77
CA ASP A 157 2.06 -25.60 22.06
C ASP A 157 2.42 -25.57 23.55
N LEU A 158 2.00 -24.51 24.27
CA LEU A 158 2.16 -24.41 25.72
C LEU A 158 1.35 -25.48 26.47
N LEU A 159 0.08 -25.68 26.08
CA LEU A 159 -0.76 -26.71 26.70
C LEU A 159 -0.20 -28.12 26.46
N PHE A 160 0.37 -28.39 25.29
CA PHE A 160 1.05 -29.66 25.04
C PHE A 160 2.27 -29.87 25.96
N LYS A 161 3.05 -28.83 26.23
CA LYS A 161 4.14 -28.89 27.24
C LYS A 161 3.61 -29.15 28.65
N GLU A 162 2.48 -28.55 29.01
CA GLU A 162 1.89 -28.74 30.34
C GLU A 162 1.33 -30.16 30.52
N ILE A 163 0.63 -30.69 29.50
CA ILE A 163 0.13 -32.07 29.49
C ILE A 163 1.29 -33.07 29.60
N THR A 164 2.40 -32.84 28.90
CA THR A 164 3.57 -33.73 28.97
C THR A 164 4.23 -33.70 30.35
N ASN A 165 4.34 -32.53 30.98
CA ASN A 165 4.85 -32.41 32.35
C ASN A 165 3.93 -33.09 33.38
N LEU A 166 2.61 -32.87 33.28
CA LEU A 166 1.63 -33.52 34.16
C LEU A 166 1.65 -35.04 34.01
N ARG A 167 1.76 -35.55 32.78
CA ARG A 167 1.91 -36.99 32.53
C ARG A 167 3.14 -37.57 33.21
N ARG A 168 4.28 -36.87 33.17
CA ARG A 168 5.51 -37.28 33.86
C ARG A 168 5.31 -37.30 35.38
N SER A 169 4.74 -36.25 35.95
CA SER A 169 4.46 -36.18 37.39
C SER A 169 3.51 -37.29 37.86
N ILE A 170 2.46 -37.60 37.10
CA ILE A 170 1.54 -38.72 37.39
C ILE A 170 2.28 -40.05 37.36
N PHE A 171 3.20 -40.24 36.40
CA PHE A 171 4.02 -41.45 36.32
C PHE A 171 4.91 -41.60 37.55
N ASP A 172 5.65 -40.56 37.92
CA ASP A 172 6.57 -40.58 39.08
C ASP A 172 5.82 -40.82 40.41
N ASN A 173 4.65 -40.20 40.57
CA ASN A 173 3.80 -40.40 41.74
C ASN A 173 3.26 -41.83 41.82
N ARG A 174 2.90 -42.44 40.68
CA ARG A 174 2.45 -43.85 40.64
C ARG A 174 3.57 -44.80 41.05
N GLU A 175 4.78 -44.58 40.57
CA GLU A 175 5.95 -45.38 40.99
C GLU A 175 6.23 -45.22 42.48
N SER A 176 6.14 -43.99 43.01
CA SER A 176 6.32 -43.73 44.45
C SER A 176 5.26 -44.44 45.30
N ILE A 177 3.98 -44.40 44.89
CA ILE A 177 2.89 -45.11 45.56
C ILE A 177 3.14 -46.62 45.57
N LYS A 178 3.65 -47.18 44.47
CA LYS A 178 3.96 -48.60 44.37
C LYS A 178 5.03 -49.01 45.38
N ILE A 179 6.12 -48.23 45.48
CA ILE A 179 7.21 -48.48 46.43
C ILE A 179 6.69 -48.43 47.87
N VAL A 180 5.91 -47.39 48.22
CA VAL A 180 5.35 -47.23 49.57
C VAL A 180 4.40 -48.39 49.91
N ASN A 181 3.57 -48.83 48.97
CA ASN A 181 2.71 -49.99 49.18
C ASN A 181 3.52 -51.28 49.41
N GLU A 182 4.64 -51.47 48.71
CA GLU A 182 5.55 -52.60 48.95
C GLU A 182 6.22 -52.52 50.34
N GLU A 183 6.53 -51.33 50.83
CA GLU A 183 7.04 -51.12 52.19
C GLU A 183 5.99 -51.39 53.27
N ILE A 184 4.76 -50.90 53.09
CA ILE A 184 3.63 -51.18 53.99
C ILE A 184 3.42 -52.68 54.12
N ASN A 185 3.35 -53.40 53.00
CA ASN A 185 3.20 -54.86 52.99
C ASN A 185 4.35 -55.56 53.75
N ARG A 186 5.60 -55.11 53.58
CA ARG A 186 6.76 -55.64 54.32
C ARG A 186 6.65 -55.38 55.82
N PHE A 187 6.19 -54.19 56.20
CA PHE A 187 6.02 -53.81 57.59
C PHE A 187 4.90 -54.60 58.27
N GLU A 188 3.77 -54.81 57.60
CA GLU A 188 2.67 -55.64 58.08
C GLU A 188 3.13 -57.08 58.36
N VAL A 189 3.87 -57.69 57.42
CA VAL A 189 4.45 -59.02 57.61
C VAL A 189 5.42 -59.05 58.79
N SER A 190 6.21 -58.00 58.99
CA SER A 190 7.14 -57.88 60.13
C SER A 190 6.40 -57.76 61.47
N GLN A 191 5.33 -56.97 61.53
CA GLN A 191 4.49 -56.81 62.73
C GLN A 191 3.82 -58.12 63.13
N LEU A 192 3.31 -58.88 62.16
CA LEU A 192 2.75 -60.20 62.40
C LEU A 192 3.79 -61.15 63.03
N LYS A 193 5.00 -61.22 62.46
CA LYS A 193 6.11 -62.03 63.01
C LYS A 193 6.51 -61.58 64.41
N ASN A 194 6.53 -60.28 64.69
CA ASN A 194 6.87 -59.77 66.01
C ASN A 194 5.79 -60.10 67.04
N ARG A 195 4.50 -60.00 66.67
CA ARG A 195 3.39 -60.44 67.54
C ARG A 195 3.46 -61.94 67.84
N GLU A 196 3.76 -62.77 66.84
CA GLU A 196 3.97 -64.21 67.05
C GLU A 196 5.13 -64.49 68.02
N LYS A 197 6.27 -63.81 67.85
CA LYS A 197 7.41 -63.92 68.78
C LYS A 197 7.04 -63.49 70.20
N PHE A 198 6.30 -62.41 70.35
CA PHE A 198 5.85 -61.92 71.65
C PHE A 198 4.90 -62.92 72.33
N SER A 199 3.97 -63.52 71.56
CA SER A 199 3.08 -64.58 72.05
C SER A 199 3.87 -65.80 72.53
N ARG A 200 4.87 -66.25 71.75
CA ARG A 200 5.77 -67.34 72.17
C ARG A 200 6.58 -67.01 73.42
N ALA A 201 7.08 -65.77 73.54
CA ALA A 201 7.81 -65.33 74.72
C ALA A 201 6.93 -65.25 75.97
N LEU A 202 5.67 -64.82 75.82
CA LEU A 202 4.68 -64.83 76.91
C LEU A 202 4.35 -66.26 77.36
N GLN A 203 4.19 -67.20 76.43
CA GLN A 203 4.01 -68.61 76.76
C GLN A 203 5.25 -69.19 77.47
N ALA A 204 6.47 -68.86 77.03
CA ALA A 204 7.70 -69.28 77.68
C ALA A 204 7.87 -68.67 79.09
N GLY A 205 7.52 -67.40 79.27
CA GLY A 205 7.55 -66.71 80.57
C GLY A 205 6.43 -67.15 81.53
N MET A 206 5.30 -67.62 81.00
CA MET A 206 4.24 -68.26 81.77
C MET A 206 4.68 -69.65 82.23
N MET A 207 5.38 -70.42 81.39
CA MET A 207 6.01 -71.70 81.76
C MET A 207 7.13 -71.49 82.79
N GLN A 208 7.96 -70.45 82.67
CA GLN A 208 8.96 -70.10 83.69
C GLN A 208 8.34 -69.76 85.04
N ARG A 209 7.18 -69.07 85.07
CA ARG A 209 6.43 -68.81 86.30
C ARG A 209 5.71 -70.05 86.84
N LEU A 210 5.23 -70.94 85.98
CA LEU A 210 4.59 -72.20 86.37
C LEU A 210 5.58 -73.21 86.98
N PHE A 211 6.86 -73.15 86.55
CA PHE A 211 7.93 -74.01 87.08
C PHE A 211 8.76 -73.36 88.20
N GLY A 212 8.24 -72.31 88.84
CA GLY A 212 8.61 -71.90 90.19
C GLY A 212 10.09 -71.59 90.40
N LEU A 213 10.56 -70.46 89.85
CA LEU A 213 11.81 -69.82 90.26
C LEU A 213 11.64 -68.30 90.17
N ASP A 214 11.13 -67.68 91.24
CA ASP A 214 11.27 -66.24 91.45
C ASP A 214 12.53 -66.00 92.30
N PRO A 215 13.60 -65.36 91.76
CA PRO A 215 14.73 -64.94 92.55
C PRO A 215 14.42 -63.62 93.28
N LYS A 216 15.02 -63.48 94.46
CA LYS A 216 14.98 -62.32 95.38
C LYS A 216 15.39 -61.01 94.73
#